data_AF-D8F616-F1
#
_entry.id   AF-D8F616-F1
#
_cell.length_a   1.000
_cell.length_b   1.000
_cell.length_c   1.000
_cell.angle_alpha   90.00
_cell.angle_beta   90.00
_cell.angle_gamma   90.00
#
_symmetry.space_group_name_H-M   'P 1'
#
loop_
_entity.id
_entity.type
_entity.pdbx_description
1 polymer ?
#
loop_
_entity_poly.entity_id
_entity_poly.type
_entity_poly.pdbx_seq_one_letter_code
_entity_poly.pdbx_strand_id
1 'polypeptide(L)'
;MTQVLITISKGIIENASLFESPAQAILALSEHVKQMNPEHDDAALYDREGFIANAKHFLDENDQYRENEELIEAVSKETLKPLFIIGNPEHRLGFMVASPDDPLAYANPAEAISDLGTMRKDFGKHLTLYQVLPVSVPVVRKADLINHNAESEIEDFDMKLVEEYIFEGK
;
A
#
# COMPACT_ATOMS: atom_id res chain seq x y z
N MET A 1 5.73 6.53 -2.73
CA MET A 1 6.30 6.11 -4.05
C MET A 1 6.36 7.33 -4.97
N THR A 2 7.36 7.47 -5.86
CA THR A 2 7.44 8.64 -6.76
C THR A 2 6.45 8.54 -7.92
N GLN A 3 5.64 9.59 -8.07
CA GLN A 3 4.63 9.79 -9.10
C GLN A 3 5.12 10.85 -10.09
N VAL A 4 4.75 10.73 -11.37
CA VAL A 4 5.15 11.67 -12.43
C VAL A 4 3.91 12.18 -13.17
N LEU A 5 3.64 13.48 -13.06
CA LEU A 5 2.64 14.16 -13.88
C LEU A 5 3.33 14.77 -15.10
N ILE A 6 2.91 14.36 -16.29
CA ILE A 6 3.34 14.91 -17.57
C ILE A 6 2.22 15.80 -18.10
N THR A 7 2.54 17.04 -18.47
CA THR A 7 1.62 17.93 -19.20
C THR A 7 2.14 18.14 -20.61
N ILE A 8 1.21 18.17 -21.56
CA ILE A 8 1.46 18.27 -23.00
C ILE A 8 0.66 19.45 -23.50
N SER A 9 1.28 20.30 -24.33
CA SER A 9 0.57 21.32 -25.09
C SER A 9 0.99 21.23 -26.56
N LYS A 10 0.01 21.20 -27.46
CA LYS A 10 0.16 21.12 -28.92
C LYS A 10 1.07 19.97 -29.36
N GLY A 11 0.98 18.84 -28.66
CA GLY A 11 1.75 17.63 -28.94
C GLY A 11 3.20 17.63 -28.44
N ILE A 12 3.59 18.62 -27.62
CA ILE A 12 4.93 18.71 -27.01
C ILE A 12 4.80 18.62 -25.50
N ILE A 13 5.69 17.88 -24.84
CA ILE A 13 5.78 17.86 -23.38
C ILE A 13 6.16 19.27 -22.91
N GLU A 14 5.25 19.89 -22.18
CA GLU A 14 5.45 21.21 -21.58
C GLU A 14 6.16 21.08 -20.23
N ASN A 15 5.74 20.12 -19.40
CA ASN A 15 6.31 19.92 -18.07
C ASN A 15 6.25 18.45 -17.61
N ALA A 16 7.15 18.10 -16.71
CA ALA A 16 7.17 16.85 -15.97
C ALA A 16 7.39 17.15 -14.48
N SER A 17 6.37 16.94 -13.65
CA SER A 17 6.40 17.21 -12.22
C SER A 17 6.41 15.92 -11.41
N LEU A 18 7.28 15.86 -10.40
CA LEU A 18 7.43 14.71 -9.52
C LEU A 18 6.70 14.94 -8.20
N PHE A 19 6.01 13.92 -7.72
CA PHE A 19 5.32 13.95 -6.42
C PHE A 19 5.68 12.72 -5.60
N GLU A 20 5.84 12.89 -4.29
CA GLU A 20 6.07 11.76 -3.37
C GLU A 20 4.76 11.11 -2.92
N SER A 21 3.66 11.87 -2.97
CA SER A 21 2.33 11.47 -2.55
C SER A 21 1.41 11.26 -3.77
N PRO A 22 0.82 10.07 -3.93
CA PRO A 22 -0.24 9.82 -4.92
C PRO A 22 -1.41 10.81 -4.82
N ALA A 23 -1.80 11.16 -3.59
CA ALA A 23 -2.86 12.13 -3.33
C ALA A 23 -2.52 13.52 -3.89
N GLN A 24 -1.30 13.99 -3.66
CA GLN A 24 -0.86 15.27 -4.23
C GLN A 24 -0.79 15.22 -5.76
N ALA A 25 -0.34 14.10 -6.32
CA ALA A 25 -0.18 13.93 -7.75
C ALA A 25 -1.54 13.92 -8.50
N ILE A 26 -2.54 13.20 -7.97
CA ILE A 26 -3.87 13.15 -8.57
C ILE A 26 -4.62 14.48 -8.40
N LEU A 27 -4.44 15.17 -7.28
CA LEU A 27 -4.97 16.52 -7.09
C LEU A 27 -4.33 17.53 -8.05
N ALA A 28 -3.02 17.44 -8.28
CA ALA A 28 -2.32 18.28 -9.25
C ALA A 28 -2.80 18.04 -10.68
N LEU A 29 -3.07 16.78 -11.04
CA LEU A 29 -3.70 16.45 -12.33
C LEU A 29 -5.09 17.10 -12.43
N SER A 30 -5.95 16.93 -11.42
CA SER A 30 -7.29 17.52 -11.39
C SER A 30 -7.26 19.06 -11.53
N GLU A 31 -6.39 19.74 -10.77
CA GLU A 31 -6.22 21.20 -10.84
C GLU A 31 -5.71 21.66 -12.20
N HIS A 32 -4.82 20.90 -12.85
CA HIS A 32 -4.36 21.22 -14.20
C HIS A 32 -5.52 21.14 -15.20
N VAL A 33 -6.37 20.10 -15.12
CA VAL A 33 -7.50 19.92 -16.04
C VAL A 33 -8.51 21.06 -15.93
N LYS A 34 -8.68 21.69 -14.75
CA LYS A 34 -9.55 22.87 -14.59
C LYS A 34 -9.13 24.07 -15.44
N GLN A 35 -7.86 24.14 -15.84
CA GLN A 35 -7.25 25.32 -16.49
C GLN A 35 -6.78 25.04 -17.92
N MET A 36 -6.69 23.77 -18.33
CA MET A 36 -6.17 23.37 -19.63
C MET A 36 -7.17 23.65 -20.76
N ASN A 37 -6.67 23.77 -21.99
CA ASN A 37 -7.51 23.74 -23.19
C ASN A 37 -7.57 22.29 -23.73
N PRO A 38 -8.71 21.57 -23.61
CA PRO A 38 -8.81 20.17 -23.99
C PRO A 38 -8.60 19.89 -25.49
N GLU A 39 -8.70 20.90 -26.36
CA GLU A 39 -8.40 20.74 -27.79
C GLU A 39 -6.90 20.72 -28.09
N HIS A 40 -6.08 21.27 -27.19
CA HIS A 40 -4.66 21.53 -27.46
C HIS A 40 -3.75 20.92 -26.41
N ASP A 41 -4.26 20.68 -25.22
CA ASP A 41 -3.50 20.26 -24.06
C ASP A 41 -3.94 18.86 -23.62
N ASP A 42 -3.02 18.11 -23.03
CA ASP A 42 -3.29 16.82 -22.39
C ASP A 42 -2.41 16.68 -21.16
N ALA A 43 -2.81 15.83 -20.23
CA ALA A 43 -2.03 15.55 -19.04
C ALA A 43 -2.20 14.10 -18.62
N ALA A 44 -1.11 13.47 -18.19
CA ALA A 44 -1.13 12.08 -17.76
C ALA A 44 -0.25 11.88 -16.52
N LEU A 45 -0.76 11.07 -15.60
CA LEU A 45 -0.13 10.71 -14.34
C LEU A 45 0.35 9.26 -14.41
N TYR A 46 1.60 9.04 -13.98
CA TYR A 46 2.26 7.75 -13.97
C TYR A 46 2.93 7.47 -12.63
N ASP A 47 3.12 6.20 -12.31
CA ASP A 47 4.02 5.71 -11.28
C ASP A 47 5.05 4.72 -11.85
N ARG A 48 5.67 3.94 -10.97
CA ARG A 48 6.65 2.91 -11.34
C ARG A 48 6.01 1.68 -11.99
N GLU A 49 4.72 1.44 -11.75
CA GLU A 49 3.96 0.32 -12.33
C GLU A 49 3.34 0.71 -13.69
N GLY A 50 3.15 2.01 -13.93
CA GLY A 50 2.83 2.56 -15.23
C GLY A 50 1.80 3.67 -15.16
N PHE A 51 0.82 3.62 -16.07
CA PHE A 51 -0.23 4.63 -16.20
C PHE A 51 -1.22 4.57 -15.03
N ILE A 52 -1.53 5.72 -14.44
CA ILE A 52 -2.54 5.86 -13.39
C ILE A 52 -3.81 6.50 -13.95
N ALA A 53 -3.68 7.70 -14.52
CA ALA A 53 -4.80 8.52 -14.95
C ALA A 53 -4.36 9.55 -15.99
N ASN A 54 -5.32 10.17 -16.68
CA ASN A 54 -5.10 11.31 -17.57
C ASN A 54 -6.24 12.32 -17.50
N ALA A 55 -6.09 13.42 -18.25
CA ALA A 55 -7.05 14.51 -18.32
C ALA A 55 -8.49 14.04 -18.62
N LYS A 56 -8.66 13.06 -19.51
CA LYS A 56 -9.98 12.52 -19.88
C LYS A 56 -10.76 11.95 -18.69
N HIS A 57 -10.08 11.51 -17.63
CA HIS A 57 -10.77 11.02 -16.43
C HIS A 57 -11.47 12.13 -15.63
N PHE A 58 -11.16 13.40 -15.93
CA PHE A 58 -11.71 14.59 -15.28
C PHE A 58 -12.50 15.48 -16.26
N LEU A 59 -12.83 14.96 -17.44
CA LEU A 59 -13.64 15.66 -18.45
C LEU A 59 -14.94 14.87 -18.69
N ASP A 60 -16.03 15.58 -18.94
CA ASP A 60 -17.29 14.99 -19.39
C ASP A 60 -17.32 14.81 -20.93
N GLU A 61 -18.47 14.41 -21.47
CA GLU A 61 -18.64 14.20 -22.91
C GLU A 61 -18.55 15.47 -23.75
N ASN A 62 -18.60 16.65 -23.13
CA ASN A 62 -18.50 17.96 -23.77
C ASN A 62 -17.15 18.64 -23.48
N ASP A 63 -16.14 17.87 -23.06
CA ASP A 63 -14.82 18.36 -22.66
C ASP A 63 -14.86 19.40 -21.52
N GLN A 64 -15.89 19.34 -20.66
CA GLN A 64 -15.99 20.19 -19.48
C GLN A 64 -15.43 19.48 -18.26
N TYR A 65 -14.73 20.23 -17.40
CA TYR A 65 -14.22 19.68 -16.16
C TYR A 65 -15.35 19.07 -15.33
N ARG A 66 -15.13 17.81 -14.92
CA ARG A 66 -15.94 17.09 -13.96
C ARG A 66 -15.02 16.47 -12.93
N GLU A 67 -15.26 16.78 -11.67
CA GLU A 67 -14.52 16.15 -10.58
C GLU A 67 -14.79 14.64 -10.53
N ASN A 68 -13.70 13.88 -10.42
CA ASN A 68 -13.75 12.42 -10.29
C ASN A 68 -13.32 12.04 -8.87
N GLU A 69 -14.24 12.25 -7.92
CA GLU A 69 -14.00 11.97 -6.50
C GLU A 69 -13.60 10.51 -6.27
N GLU A 70 -14.20 9.56 -6.99
CA GLU A 70 -13.89 8.13 -6.90
C GLU A 70 -12.44 7.84 -7.29
N LEU A 71 -11.95 8.43 -8.39
CA LEU A 71 -10.56 8.29 -8.81
C LEU A 71 -9.60 8.99 -7.84
N ILE A 72 -9.95 10.20 -7.39
CA ILE A 72 -9.15 10.93 -6.40
C ILE A 72 -9.04 10.09 -5.13
N GLU A 73 -10.13 9.53 -4.63
CA GLU A 73 -10.13 8.70 -3.43
C GLU A 73 -9.34 7.40 -3.63
N ALA A 74 -9.52 6.73 -4.78
CA ALA A 74 -8.82 5.48 -5.10
C ALA A 74 -7.30 5.66 -5.22
N VAL A 75 -6.84 6.77 -5.80
CA VAL A 75 -5.41 7.08 -5.94
C VAL A 75 -4.84 7.69 -4.66
N SER A 76 -5.61 8.51 -3.95
CA SER A 76 -5.16 9.18 -2.71
C SER A 76 -5.04 8.21 -1.53
N LYS A 77 -5.84 7.13 -1.53
CA LYS A 77 -5.60 6.01 -0.65
C LYS A 77 -4.33 5.32 -1.17
N GLU A 78 -3.19 5.56 -0.51
CA GLU A 78 -2.04 4.65 -0.51
C GLU A 78 -2.47 3.32 0.11
N THR A 79 -3.42 2.62 -0.50
CA THR A 79 -3.80 1.29 -0.06
C THR A 79 -2.75 0.35 -0.60
N LEU A 80 -1.73 0.09 0.23
CA LEU A 80 -1.28 -1.29 0.40
C LEU A 80 -2.56 -2.14 0.41
N LYS A 81 -2.75 -2.94 -0.65
CA LYS A 81 -3.95 -3.79 -0.73
C LYS A 81 -4.00 -4.59 0.58
N PRO A 82 -5.12 -4.51 1.33
CA PRO A 82 -5.19 -5.13 2.64
C PRO A 82 -4.92 -6.62 2.48
N LEU A 83 -3.91 -7.10 3.18
CA LEU A 83 -3.60 -8.53 3.26
C LEU A 83 -4.31 -9.09 4.47
N PHE A 84 -5.00 -10.20 4.30
CA PHE A 84 -5.70 -10.91 5.37
C PHE A 84 -5.00 -12.22 5.67
N ILE A 85 -4.93 -12.62 6.93
CA ILE A 85 -4.45 -13.94 7.35
C ILE A 85 -5.49 -14.58 8.26
N ILE A 86 -5.60 -15.90 8.20
CA ILE A 86 -6.34 -16.65 9.22
C ILE A 86 -5.32 -17.03 10.30
N GLY A 87 -5.62 -16.67 11.55
CA GLY A 87 -4.76 -16.92 12.70
C GLY A 87 -5.41 -17.87 13.70
N ASN A 88 -4.60 -18.70 14.34
CA ASN A 88 -4.93 -19.42 15.55
C ASN A 88 -4.25 -18.73 16.75
N PRO A 89 -4.98 -17.86 17.49
CA PRO A 89 -4.43 -17.19 18.65
C PRO A 89 -4.32 -18.09 19.88
N GLU A 90 -4.98 -19.25 19.89
CA GLU A 90 -5.05 -20.17 21.03
C GLU A 90 -4.10 -21.37 20.88
N HIS A 91 -3.24 -21.38 19.86
CA HIS A 91 -2.33 -22.49 19.65
C HIS A 91 -1.26 -22.54 20.76
N ARG A 92 -0.94 -23.76 21.22
CA ARG A 92 -0.02 -23.99 22.37
C ARG A 92 1.40 -23.47 22.20
N LEU A 93 1.81 -23.18 20.95
CA LEU A 93 3.13 -22.63 20.61
C LEU A 93 3.11 -21.11 20.41
N GLY A 94 1.98 -20.45 20.69
CA GLY A 94 1.75 -19.03 20.39
C GLY A 94 0.93 -18.84 19.12
N PHE A 95 0.84 -17.59 18.67
CA PHE A 95 0.05 -17.23 17.49
C PHE A 95 0.58 -17.95 16.24
N MET A 96 -0.29 -18.68 15.54
CA MET A 96 0.05 -19.34 14.29
C MET A 96 -0.81 -18.84 13.14
N VAL A 97 -0.20 -18.55 12.00
CA VAL A 97 -0.94 -18.39 10.75
C VAL A 97 -1.42 -19.77 10.30
N ALA A 98 -2.71 -19.88 10.01
CA ALA A 98 -3.36 -21.09 9.56
C ALA A 98 -3.89 -20.86 8.14
N SER A 99 -3.80 -21.88 7.30
CA SER A 99 -4.51 -21.95 6.03
C SER A 99 -4.83 -23.44 5.74
N PRO A 100 -5.58 -23.76 4.68
CA PRO A 100 -5.79 -25.14 4.26
C PRO A 100 -4.50 -25.92 3.98
N ASP A 101 -3.48 -25.25 3.42
CA ASP A 101 -2.22 -25.87 2.99
C ASP A 101 -1.01 -25.18 3.66
N ASP A 102 -0.46 -24.13 3.05
CA ASP A 102 0.72 -23.38 3.54
C ASP A 102 0.32 -22.06 4.23
N PRO A 103 1.08 -21.52 5.20
CA PRO A 103 0.77 -20.22 5.79
C PRO A 103 0.69 -19.12 4.72
N LEU A 104 -0.54 -18.68 4.43
CA LEU A 104 -0.84 -17.80 3.30
C LEU A 104 -1.62 -16.58 3.75
N ALA A 105 -1.33 -15.46 3.10
CA ALA A 105 -2.12 -14.25 3.18
C ALA A 105 -3.01 -14.11 1.94
N TYR A 106 -4.19 -13.56 2.13
CA TYR A 106 -5.21 -13.36 1.10
C TYR A 106 -5.29 -11.87 0.75
N ALA A 107 -5.17 -11.54 -0.53
CA ALA A 107 -5.49 -10.20 -1.04
C ALA A 107 -7.00 -10.03 -1.30
N ASN A 108 -7.73 -11.13 -1.50
CA ASN A 108 -9.18 -11.15 -1.71
C ASN A 108 -9.90 -11.52 -0.40
N PRO A 109 -10.70 -10.62 0.19
CA PRO A 109 -11.40 -10.92 1.44
C PRO A 109 -12.47 -12.01 1.29
N ALA A 110 -13.08 -12.18 0.11
CA ALA A 110 -14.08 -13.21 -0.12
C ALA A 110 -13.47 -14.62 -0.05
N GLU A 111 -12.27 -14.78 -0.61
CA GLU A 111 -11.49 -16.02 -0.54
C GLU A 111 -11.11 -16.33 0.90
N ALA A 112 -10.58 -15.34 1.62
CA ALA A 112 -10.19 -15.48 3.03
C ALA A 112 -11.36 -15.93 3.93
N ILE A 113 -12.56 -15.37 3.69
CA ILE A 113 -13.77 -15.74 4.45
C ILE A 113 -14.28 -17.13 4.07
N SER A 114 -14.20 -17.50 2.79
CA SER A 114 -14.57 -18.84 2.31
C SER A 114 -13.72 -19.92 2.98
N ASP A 115 -12.40 -19.72 2.98
CA ASP A 115 -11.46 -20.66 3.60
C ASP A 115 -11.62 -20.70 5.11
N LEU A 116 -11.78 -19.55 5.77
CA LEU A 116 -12.08 -19.50 7.20
C LEU A 116 -13.35 -20.27 7.55
N GLY A 117 -14.40 -20.17 6.74
CA GLY A 117 -15.64 -20.91 6.93
C GLY A 117 -15.42 -22.42 6.86
N THR A 118 -14.65 -22.86 5.87
CA THR A 118 -14.27 -24.27 5.69
C THR A 118 -13.44 -24.76 6.87
N MET A 119 -12.37 -24.05 7.22
CA MET A 119 -11.49 -24.42 8.33
C MET A 119 -12.21 -24.42 9.68
N ARG A 120 -13.11 -23.45 9.94
CA ARG A 120 -13.89 -23.43 11.19
C ARG A 120 -14.86 -24.60 11.31
N LYS A 121 -15.30 -25.17 10.18
CA LYS A 121 -16.12 -26.40 10.18
C LYS A 121 -15.30 -27.61 10.66
N ASP A 122 -14.03 -27.68 10.25
CA ASP A 122 -13.18 -28.85 10.50
C ASP A 122 -12.41 -28.75 11.82
N PHE A 123 -11.99 -27.54 12.22
CA PHE A 123 -11.12 -27.30 13.38
C PHE A 123 -11.80 -26.49 14.50
N GLY A 124 -12.99 -25.92 14.26
CA GLY A 124 -13.74 -25.14 15.24
C GLY A 124 -13.53 -23.62 15.15
N LYS A 125 -14.25 -22.87 16.00
CA LYS A 125 -14.43 -21.41 15.86
C LYS A 125 -13.28 -20.54 16.39
N HIS A 126 -12.23 -21.15 16.96
CA HIS A 126 -11.10 -20.43 17.55
C HIS A 126 -10.23 -19.71 16.50
N LEU A 127 -10.24 -20.18 15.26
CA LEU A 127 -9.58 -19.51 14.13
C LEU A 127 -10.22 -18.14 13.88
N THR A 128 -9.41 -17.11 13.70
CA THR A 128 -9.85 -15.72 13.57
C THR A 128 -9.20 -15.06 12.35
N LEU A 129 -9.94 -14.22 11.62
CA LEU A 129 -9.39 -13.46 10.50
C LEU A 129 -8.73 -12.19 11.04
N TYR A 130 -7.50 -11.92 10.58
CA TYR A 130 -6.76 -10.71 10.89
C TYR A 130 -6.41 -9.98 9.60
N GLN A 131 -6.38 -8.65 9.67
CA GLN A 131 -5.79 -7.82 8.62
C GLN A 131 -4.35 -7.50 9.01
N VAL A 132 -3.42 -7.73 8.09
CA VAL A 132 -1.98 -7.51 8.29
C VAL A 132 -1.65 -6.05 7.98
N LEU A 133 -0.91 -5.43 8.89
CA LEU A 133 -0.31 -4.13 8.70
C LEU A 133 1.21 -4.28 8.82
N PRO A 134 2.00 -3.92 7.80
CA PRO A 134 3.44 -3.90 7.91
C PRO A 134 3.89 -2.98 9.05
N VAL A 135 4.90 -3.41 9.79
CA VAL A 135 5.58 -2.51 10.73
C VAL A 135 6.36 -1.48 9.91
N SER A 136 6.00 -0.22 10.06
CA SER A 136 6.58 0.89 9.29
C SER A 136 7.39 1.87 10.16
N VAL A 137 7.46 1.60 11.45
CA VAL A 137 8.17 2.43 12.43
C VAL A 137 9.10 1.55 13.27
N PRO A 138 10.19 2.11 13.80
CA PRO A 138 11.00 1.41 14.78
C PRO A 138 10.19 0.93 15.99
N VAL A 139 10.39 -0.33 16.38
CA VAL A 139 9.64 -0.98 17.45
C VAL A 139 10.51 -1.41 18.63
N VAL A 140 11.83 -1.45 18.46
CA VAL A 140 12.75 -1.91 19.51
C VAL A 140 13.92 -0.94 19.70
N ARG A 141 14.38 -0.80 20.94
CA ARG A 141 15.62 -0.06 21.23
C ARG A 141 16.81 -0.93 20.87
N LYS A 142 17.83 -0.30 20.30
CA LYS A 142 19.09 -0.98 19.98
C LYS A 142 19.71 -1.69 21.19
N ALA A 143 19.70 -1.04 22.36
CA ALA A 143 20.24 -1.62 23.59
C ALA A 143 19.48 -2.90 24.01
N ASP A 144 18.16 -2.90 23.89
CA ASP A 144 17.33 -4.06 24.25
C ASP A 144 17.58 -5.24 23.31
N LEU A 145 17.74 -4.96 22.00
CA LEU A 145 18.07 -5.99 21.01
C LEU A 145 19.47 -6.58 21.22
N ILE A 146 20.46 -5.74 21.54
CA ILE A 146 21.82 -6.21 21.87
C ILE A 146 21.80 -7.13 23.09
N ASN A 147 21.11 -6.72 24.15
CA ASN A 147 21.01 -7.51 25.37
C ASN A 147 20.34 -8.87 25.11
N HIS A 148 19.23 -8.87 24.35
CA HIS A 148 18.53 -10.10 23.99
C HIS A 148 19.40 -11.07 23.18
N ASN A 149 20.16 -10.55 22.20
CA ASN A 149 21.05 -11.38 21.38
C ASN A 149 22.19 -11.98 22.21
N ALA A 150 22.74 -11.23 23.17
CA ALA A 150 23.76 -11.73 24.09
C ALA A 150 23.22 -12.82 25.02
N GLU A 151 22.01 -12.64 25.56
CA GLU A 151 21.32 -13.66 26.38
C GLU A 151 20.97 -14.92 25.59
N SER A 152 20.71 -14.77 24.29
CA SER A 152 20.32 -15.87 23.39
C SER A 152 21.51 -16.52 22.68
N GLU A 153 22.75 -16.14 23.02
CA GLU A 153 23.99 -16.64 22.41
C GLU A 153 24.00 -16.49 20.87
N ILE A 154 23.39 -15.42 20.34
CA ILE A 154 23.38 -15.13 18.91
C ILE A 154 24.68 -14.40 18.54
N GLU A 155 25.60 -15.15 17.92
CA GLU A 155 26.84 -14.62 17.36
C GLU A 155 26.61 -14.07 15.93
N ASP A 156 27.45 -13.10 15.52
CA ASP A 156 27.48 -12.54 14.16
C ASP A 156 26.17 -11.89 13.64
N PHE A 157 25.31 -11.39 14.53
CA PHE A 157 24.08 -10.68 14.13
C PHE A 157 24.37 -9.36 13.39
N ASP A 158 23.99 -9.26 12.10
CA ASP A 158 24.13 -8.03 11.32
C ASP A 158 22.95 -7.06 11.55
N MET A 159 23.19 -6.08 12.41
CA MET A 159 22.23 -5.01 12.73
C MET A 159 21.75 -4.22 11.51
N LYS A 160 22.51 -4.18 10.41
CA LYS A 160 22.12 -3.43 9.22
C LYS A 160 20.94 -4.05 8.48
N LEU A 161 20.69 -5.35 8.69
CA LEU A 161 19.60 -6.06 8.03
C LEU A 161 18.22 -5.73 8.61
N VAL A 162 18.16 -5.03 9.75
CA VAL A 162 16.92 -4.74 10.49
C VAL A 162 16.89 -3.30 11.02
N GLU A 163 17.74 -2.42 10.49
CA GLU A 163 17.94 -1.08 11.03
C GLU A 163 16.67 -0.23 11.00
N GLU A 164 15.78 -0.47 10.05
CA GLU A 164 14.48 0.20 9.92
C GLU A 164 13.52 -0.07 11.09
N TYR A 165 13.76 -1.13 11.86
CA TYR A 165 12.93 -1.52 13.01
C TYR A 165 13.53 -1.08 14.36
N ILE A 166 14.70 -0.43 14.34
CA ILE A 166 15.47 -0.09 15.55
C ILE A 166 15.51 1.41 15.76
N PHE A 167 15.27 1.87 16.99
CA PHE A 167 15.49 3.26 17.37
C PHE A 167 16.57 3.41 18.45
N GLU A 168 17.29 4.53 18.36
CA GLU A 168 18.26 4.95 19.38
C GLU A 168 17.47 5.59 20.54
N GLY A 169 17.39 4.88 21.66
CA GLY A 169 16.86 5.44 22.91
C GLY A 169 17.88 6.40 23.53
N LYS A 170 17.41 7.51 24.12
CA LYS A 170 18.23 8.32 25.03
C LYS A 170 18.35 7.67 26.40
#